data_AF-A0A8D8UZD1-F1
#
_entry.id   AF-A0A8D8UZD1-F1
#
_cell.length_a   1.000
_cell.length_b   1.000
_cell.length_c   1.000
_cell.angle_alpha   90.00
_cell.angle_beta   90.00
_cell.angle_gamma   90.00
#
_symmetry.space_group_name_H-M   'P 1'
#
loop_
_entity.id
_entity.type
_entity.pdbx_description
1 polymer ?
#
loop_
_entity_poly.entity_id
_entity_poly.type
_entity_poly.pdbx_seq_one_letter_code
_entity_poly.pdbx_strand_id
1 'polypeptide(L)'
;MNEANKIWRNSSGMRHSKLTLAGYSKKLTQESLSLNRDKLRLIVSLLTGHGPLRKHLHRLGLARGEPINCRLCGLEEETDTHILFKCEALDNRRFRIFEFYNPEGLQDSRSPCPETDSSHEGDRLLDIKGLVFG
;
A
#
# COMPACT_ATOMS: atom_id res chain seq x y z
N MET A 1 16.90 22.22 0.70
CA MET A 1 15.66 21.50 1.09
C MET A 1 14.53 22.50 1.19
N ASN A 2 13.41 22.29 0.47
CA ASN A 2 12.31 23.28 0.43
C ASN A 2 11.57 23.38 1.78
N GLU A 3 10.91 24.51 2.02
CA GLU A 3 10.27 24.82 3.30
C GLU A 3 9.19 23.79 3.70
N ALA A 4 8.38 23.36 2.72
CA ALA A 4 7.38 22.31 2.92
C ALA A 4 7.98 21.00 3.45
N ASN A 5 9.14 20.57 2.96
CA ASN A 5 9.79 19.37 3.44
C ASN A 5 10.39 19.56 4.84
N LYS A 6 10.86 20.76 5.21
CA LYS A 6 11.32 21.03 6.57
C LYS A 6 10.17 20.90 7.57
N ILE A 7 9.03 21.50 7.24
CA ILE A 7 7.80 21.36 8.02
C ILE A 7 7.42 19.88 8.15
N TRP A 8 7.33 19.15 7.02
CA TRP A 8 6.99 17.72 7.01
C TRP A 8 7.86 16.89 7.96
N ARG A 9 9.19 17.05 7.90
CA ARG A 9 10.11 16.29 8.76
C ARG A 9 9.95 16.64 10.22
N ASN A 10 9.79 17.93 10.52
CA ASN A 10 9.75 18.44 11.89
C ASN A 10 8.38 18.30 12.58
N SER A 11 7.28 18.11 11.83
CA SER A 11 5.97 17.90 12.44
C SER A 11 5.90 16.60 13.23
N SER A 12 5.27 16.60 14.40
CA SER A 12 5.00 15.39 15.17
C SER A 12 3.79 14.62 14.60
N GLY A 13 3.76 13.30 14.75
CA GLY A 13 2.64 12.46 14.28
C GLY A 13 2.75 12.00 12.83
N MET A 14 1.60 11.70 12.20
CA MET A 14 1.49 11.18 10.82
C MET A 14 2.34 9.93 10.54
N ARG A 15 2.49 9.06 11.54
CA ARG A 15 3.37 7.86 11.50
C ARG A 15 3.20 7.07 10.21
N HIS A 16 1.96 6.71 9.85
CA HIS A 16 1.64 5.91 8.67
C HIS A 16 2.10 6.62 7.39
N SER A 17 1.72 7.88 7.22
CA SER A 17 2.05 8.64 6.02
C SER A 17 3.55 8.93 5.90
N LYS A 18 4.26 9.09 7.02
CA LYS A 18 5.73 9.26 7.06
C LYS A 18 6.51 7.99 6.74
N LEU A 19 5.94 6.81 6.96
CA LEU A 19 6.56 5.55 6.51
C LEU A 19 6.53 5.43 4.99
N THR A 20 5.52 6.02 4.34
CA THR A 20 5.30 5.92 2.89
C THR A 20 5.83 7.11 2.10
N LEU A 21 5.70 8.33 2.64
CA LEU A 21 6.01 9.58 1.96
C LEU A 21 7.29 10.18 2.54
N ALA A 22 8.36 10.14 1.75
CA ALA A 22 9.64 10.77 2.11
C ALA A 22 9.54 12.28 2.31
N GLY A 23 8.53 12.91 1.71
CA GLY A 23 8.25 14.33 1.81
C GLY A 23 7.33 14.82 0.71
N TYR A 24 7.18 16.13 0.63
CA TYR A 24 6.54 16.83 -0.48
C TYR A 24 7.20 16.48 -1.80
N SER A 25 6.37 16.06 -2.77
CA SER A 25 6.75 15.79 -4.15
C SER A 25 5.70 16.38 -5.09
N LYS A 26 6.09 17.38 -5.89
CA LYS A 26 5.20 18.01 -6.88
C LYS A 26 4.67 16.99 -7.88
N LYS A 27 5.53 16.07 -8.33
CA LYS A 27 5.17 14.98 -9.26
C LYS A 27 4.07 14.09 -8.65
N LEU A 28 4.28 13.61 -7.43
CA LEU A 28 3.30 12.77 -6.74
C LEU A 28 1.96 13.50 -6.54
N THR A 29 2.00 14.79 -6.22
CA THR A 29 0.77 15.61 -6.12
C THR A 29 0.04 15.67 -7.45
N GLN A 30 0.73 15.96 -8.55
CA GLN A 30 0.11 16.02 -9.89
C GLN A 30 -0.47 14.66 -10.31
N GLU A 31 0.27 13.58 -10.09
CA GLU A 31 -0.20 12.21 -10.36
C GLU A 31 -1.44 11.89 -9.51
N SER A 32 -1.43 12.23 -8.21
CA SER A 32 -2.58 11.99 -7.33
C SER A 32 -3.82 12.78 -7.76
N LEU A 33 -3.64 14.03 -8.22
CA LEU A 33 -4.74 14.87 -8.73
C LEU A 33 -5.31 14.37 -10.06
N SER A 34 -4.55 13.57 -10.82
CA SER A 34 -5.04 12.96 -12.07
C SER A 34 -5.88 11.69 -11.84
N LEU A 35 -5.88 11.15 -10.62
CA LEU A 35 -6.64 9.94 -10.29
C LEU A 35 -8.12 10.25 -10.12
N ASN A 36 -8.97 9.28 -10.49
CA ASN A 36 -10.38 9.35 -10.11
C ASN A 36 -10.53 9.24 -8.58
N ARG A 37 -11.67 9.72 -8.07
CA ARG A 37 -12.02 9.75 -6.62
C ARG A 37 -11.77 8.43 -5.92
N ASP A 38 -12.03 7.37 -6.65
CA ASP A 38 -12.10 5.99 -6.20
C ASP A 38 -10.70 5.40 -5.98
N LYS A 39 -9.78 5.66 -6.90
CA LYS A 39 -8.35 5.35 -6.76
C LYS A 39 -7.69 6.25 -5.71
N LEU A 40 -8.04 7.54 -5.69
CA LEU A 40 -7.51 8.49 -4.71
C LEU A 40 -7.91 8.11 -3.28
N ARG A 41 -9.19 7.73 -3.06
CA ARG A 41 -9.68 7.24 -1.76
C ARG A 41 -8.86 6.05 -1.27
N LEU A 42 -8.62 5.07 -2.14
CA LEU A 42 -7.84 3.88 -1.82
C LEU A 42 -6.43 4.25 -1.33
N ILE A 43 -5.72 5.09 -2.09
CA ILE A 43 -4.36 5.52 -1.75
C ILE A 43 -4.36 6.28 -0.42
N VAL A 44 -5.24 7.27 -0.25
CA VAL A 44 -5.32 8.06 0.99
C VAL A 44 -5.63 7.17 2.19
N SER A 45 -6.57 6.21 2.06
CA SER A 45 -6.90 5.27 3.12
C SER A 45 -5.70 4.41 3.53
N LEU A 46 -4.89 3.96 2.59
CA LEU A 46 -3.66 3.20 2.87
C LEU A 46 -2.58 4.08 3.51
N LEU A 47 -2.30 5.26 2.94
CA LEU A 47 -1.27 6.17 3.43
C LEU A 47 -1.57 6.71 4.84
N THR A 48 -2.84 6.83 5.20
CA THR A 48 -3.25 7.34 6.51
C THR A 48 -3.61 6.24 7.50
N GLY A 49 -3.73 4.98 7.06
CA GLY A 49 -4.23 3.88 7.88
C GLY A 49 -5.73 3.95 8.21
N HIS A 50 -6.50 4.75 7.48
CA HIS A 50 -7.95 4.97 7.67
C HIS A 50 -8.80 4.27 6.61
N GLY A 51 -8.36 3.10 6.16
CA GLY A 51 -9.16 2.20 5.32
C GLY A 51 -10.00 1.21 6.16
N PRO A 52 -10.97 0.52 5.54
CA PRO A 52 -11.62 -0.66 6.11
C PRO A 52 -10.68 -1.87 6.32
N LEU A 53 -9.57 -1.67 7.01
CA LEU A 53 -8.61 -2.72 7.39
C LEU A 53 -9.11 -3.43 8.64
N ARG A 54 -8.95 -4.75 8.75
CA ARG A 54 -9.45 -5.53 9.91
C ARG A 54 -9.02 -4.92 11.24
N LYS A 55 -7.74 -4.59 11.43
CA LYS A 55 -7.29 -3.97 12.69
C LYS A 55 -8.01 -2.66 13.00
N HIS A 56 -8.30 -1.85 11.99
CA HIS A 56 -9.04 -0.60 12.17
C HIS A 56 -10.52 -0.87 12.51
N LEU A 57 -11.18 -1.76 11.76
CA LEU A 57 -12.58 -2.13 11.98
C LEU A 57 -12.81 -2.77 13.36
N HIS A 58 -11.88 -3.60 13.83
CA HIS A 58 -11.91 -4.15 15.18
C HIS A 58 -11.83 -3.07 16.25
N ARG A 59 -10.94 -2.07 16.09
CA ARG A 59 -10.85 -0.93 17.02
C ARG A 59 -12.13 -0.10 17.05
N LEU A 60 -12.82 0.01 15.92
CA LEU A 60 -14.13 0.68 15.82
C LEU A 60 -15.29 -0.19 16.33
N GLY A 61 -15.05 -1.47 16.62
CA GLY A 61 -16.09 -2.41 17.03
C GLY A 61 -17.04 -2.82 15.90
N LEU A 62 -16.65 -2.63 14.63
CA LEU A 62 -17.46 -2.91 13.44
C LEU A 62 -17.26 -4.33 12.88
N ALA A 63 -16.22 -5.03 13.30
CA ALA A 63 -15.89 -6.40 12.86
C ALA A 63 -15.94 -7.41 14.02
N ARG A 64 -16.93 -7.28 14.92
CA ARG A 64 -17.09 -8.19 16.07
C ARG A 64 -17.49 -9.57 15.55
N GLY A 65 -16.61 -10.56 15.71
CA GLY A 65 -16.83 -11.94 15.26
C GLY A 65 -16.03 -12.35 14.03
N GLU A 66 -15.31 -11.42 13.41
CA GLU A 66 -14.41 -11.72 12.30
C GLU A 66 -12.96 -11.82 12.79
N PRO A 67 -12.06 -12.56 12.11
CA PRO A 67 -10.65 -12.60 12.48
C PRO A 67 -9.96 -11.28 12.15
N ILE A 68 -9.01 -10.87 13.01
CA ILE A 68 -8.18 -9.68 12.78
C ILE A 68 -7.10 -9.89 11.70
N ASN A 69 -6.86 -11.14 11.32
CA ASN A 69 -5.87 -11.56 10.33
C ASN A 69 -6.15 -10.95 8.95
N CYS A 70 -5.09 -10.78 8.17
CA CYS A 70 -5.13 -10.27 6.81
C CYS A 70 -6.02 -11.15 5.92
N ARG A 71 -6.96 -10.53 5.20
CA ARG A 71 -7.82 -11.24 4.25
C ARG A 71 -7.07 -11.81 3.05
N LEU A 72 -5.83 -11.37 2.83
CA LEU A 72 -5.01 -11.80 1.69
C LEU A 72 -4.15 -13.01 2.04
N CYS A 73 -3.33 -12.93 3.10
CA CYS A 73 -2.42 -14.01 3.47
C CYS A 73 -2.92 -14.86 4.65
N GLY A 74 -3.86 -14.37 5.47
CA GLY A 74 -4.33 -15.06 6.67
C GLY A 74 -3.33 -15.12 7.83
N LEU A 75 -2.07 -14.70 7.64
CA LEU A 75 -0.99 -14.94 8.62
C LEU A 75 -0.89 -13.89 9.73
N GLU A 76 -0.81 -12.60 9.38
CA GLU A 76 -0.64 -11.50 10.34
C GLU A 76 -1.89 -10.61 10.44
N GLU A 77 -1.95 -9.72 11.43
CA GLU A 77 -3.01 -8.71 11.53
C GLU A 77 -3.09 -7.82 10.28
N GLU A 78 -4.30 -7.58 9.78
CA GLU A 78 -4.49 -6.69 8.65
C GLU A 78 -4.31 -5.23 9.05
N THR A 79 -3.17 -4.67 8.65
CA THR A 79 -2.80 -3.26 8.84
C THR A 79 -2.36 -2.65 7.53
N ASP A 80 -2.36 -1.32 7.45
CA ASP A 80 -1.86 -0.58 6.30
C ASP A 80 -0.39 -0.91 6.03
N THR A 81 0.43 -1.00 7.08
CA THR A 81 1.84 -1.36 6.97
C THR A 81 2.04 -2.80 6.52
N HIS A 82 1.20 -3.73 6.99
CA HIS A 82 1.20 -5.10 6.51
C HIS A 82 0.85 -5.16 5.03
N ILE A 83 -0.27 -4.56 4.61
CA ILE A 83 -0.70 -4.54 3.20
C ILE A 83 0.36 -3.88 2.31
N LEU A 84 0.90 -2.73 2.70
CA LEU A 84 1.86 -1.98 1.87
C LEU A 84 3.22 -2.66 1.78
N PHE A 85 3.73 -3.25 2.87
CA PHE A 85 5.15 -3.59 2.96
C PHE A 85 5.47 -5.04 3.32
N LYS A 86 4.53 -5.81 3.89
CA LYS A 86 4.84 -7.12 4.51
C LYS A 86 4.01 -8.29 4.03
N CYS A 87 2.83 -8.03 3.46
CA CYS A 87 1.89 -9.09 3.09
C CYS A 87 2.44 -9.94 1.95
N GLU A 88 2.86 -11.17 2.24
CA GLU A 88 3.45 -12.11 1.28
C GLU A 88 2.55 -12.37 0.05
N ALA A 89 1.23 -12.36 0.23
CA ALA A 89 0.27 -12.47 -0.87
C ALA A 89 0.41 -11.34 -1.91
N LEU A 90 1.07 -10.23 -1.55
CA LEU A 90 1.34 -9.09 -2.41
C LEU A 90 2.80 -8.99 -2.86
N ASP A 91 3.68 -9.94 -2.50
CA ASP A 91 5.10 -9.87 -2.85
C ASP A 91 5.32 -9.83 -4.36
N ASN A 92 4.72 -10.76 -5.11
CA ASN A 92 4.82 -10.77 -6.57
C ASN A 92 4.28 -9.50 -7.22
N ARG A 93 3.32 -8.82 -6.58
CA ARG A 93 2.78 -7.55 -7.09
C ARG A 93 3.72 -6.39 -6.79
N ARG A 94 4.30 -6.35 -5.58
CA ARG A 94 5.34 -5.37 -5.21
C ARG A 94 6.56 -5.52 -6.10
N PHE A 95 7.04 -6.74 -6.26
CA PHE A 95 8.18 -7.07 -7.10
C PHE A 95 7.96 -6.55 -8.52
N ARG A 96 6.83 -6.90 -9.16
CA ARG A 96 6.50 -6.37 -10.50
C ARG A 96 6.41 -4.85 -10.55
N ILE A 97 5.93 -4.16 -9.52
CA ILE A 97 5.85 -2.69 -9.53
C ILE A 97 7.24 -2.06 -9.40
N PHE A 98 8.10 -2.61 -8.55
CA PHE A 98 9.40 -2.01 -8.21
C PHE A 98 10.54 -2.47 -9.10
N GLU A 99 10.48 -3.67 -9.68
CA GLU A 99 11.51 -4.18 -10.59
C GLU A 99 11.51 -3.43 -11.95
N PHE A 100 10.35 -2.92 -12.39
CA PHE A 100 10.28 -1.98 -13.52
C PHE A 100 10.78 -0.56 -13.17
N TYR A 101 11.20 -0.30 -11.93
CA TYR A 101 11.82 0.96 -11.50
C TYR A 101 13.24 0.71 -10.99
N ASN A 102 14.12 0.27 -11.89
CA ASN A 102 15.55 0.09 -11.62
C ASN A 102 16.36 1.28 -12.18
N PRO A 103 16.71 2.30 -11.38
CA PRO A 103 17.73 3.25 -11.79
C PRO A 103 19.16 2.67 -11.68
N GLU A 104 19.46 1.77 -10.74
CA GLU A 104 20.73 1.01 -10.67
C GLU A 104 20.55 -0.30 -9.87
N GLY A 105 20.96 -1.42 -10.47
CA GLY A 105 20.61 -2.77 -10.07
C GLY A 105 21.03 -3.16 -8.65
N LEU A 106 20.04 -3.34 -7.78
CA LEU A 106 20.20 -4.08 -6.54
C LEU A 106 20.01 -5.57 -6.85
N GLN A 107 21.12 -6.32 -6.89
CA GLN A 107 21.09 -7.79 -6.97
C GLN A 107 20.52 -8.33 -5.66
N ASP A 108 19.28 -8.83 -5.66
CA ASP A 108 18.76 -9.64 -4.55
C ASP A 108 18.88 -11.13 -4.90
N SER A 109 19.38 -11.89 -3.93
CA SER A 109 19.79 -13.31 -4.02
C SER A 109 18.68 -14.29 -3.68
N ARG A 110 17.42 -13.83 -3.72
CA ARG A 110 16.26 -14.67 -3.43
C ARG A 110 15.72 -15.23 -4.74
N SER A 111 15.82 -16.56 -4.87
CA SER A 111 15.29 -17.33 -5.99
C SER A 111 13.81 -17.00 -6.25
N PRO A 112 13.41 -16.70 -7.50
CA PRO A 112 12.02 -16.49 -7.86
C PRO A 112 11.15 -17.71 -7.53
N CYS A 113 9.97 -17.49 -6.96
CA CYS A 113 8.93 -18.53 -6.90
C CYS A 113 8.46 -18.87 -8.33
N PRO A 114 8.19 -20.15 -8.63
CA PRO A 114 7.86 -20.59 -9.98
C PRO A 114 6.58 -19.93 -10.50
N GLU A 115 6.69 -19.42 -11.73
CA GLU A 115 5.64 -18.75 -12.48
C GLU A 115 4.46 -19.69 -12.73
N THR A 116 3.24 -19.18 -12.56
CA THR A 116 2.04 -19.79 -13.15
C THR A 116 1.37 -18.77 -14.06
N ASP A 117 0.88 -19.32 -15.17
CA ASP A 117 0.67 -18.72 -16.47
C ASP A 117 -0.23 -17.48 -16.55
N SER A 118 0.07 -16.72 -17.60
CA SER A 118 -0.61 -15.53 -18.10
C SER A 118 -2.11 -15.68 -18.35
N SER A 119 -2.91 -14.70 -17.93
CA SER A 119 -3.83 -13.99 -18.82
C SER A 119 -4.40 -12.73 -18.16
N HIS A 120 -4.63 -11.71 -18.98
CA HIS A 120 -5.38 -10.47 -18.74
C HIS A 120 -4.62 -9.25 -18.23
N GLU A 121 -4.14 -8.53 -19.25
CA GLU A 121 -3.82 -7.11 -19.28
C GLU A 121 -5.10 -6.27 -19.10
N GLY A 122 -5.27 -5.68 -17.92
CA GLY A 122 -6.37 -4.77 -17.62
C GLY A 122 -6.44 -4.46 -16.13
N ASP A 123 -6.28 -3.18 -15.76
CA ASP A 123 -6.58 -2.62 -14.43
C ASP A 123 -5.78 -3.10 -13.20
N ARG A 124 -4.47 -2.83 -13.24
CA ARG A 124 -3.48 -3.07 -12.15
C ARG A 124 -3.68 -2.30 -10.83
N LEU A 125 -4.82 -1.62 -10.60
CA LEU A 125 -5.16 -0.98 -9.32
C LEU A 125 -6.57 -1.33 -8.81
N LEU A 126 -7.43 -1.95 -9.64
CA LEU A 126 -8.80 -2.28 -9.25
C LEU A 126 -8.89 -3.54 -8.39
N ASP A 127 -7.93 -4.47 -8.49
CA ASP A 127 -7.93 -5.69 -7.68
C ASP A 127 -7.80 -5.45 -6.16
N ILE A 128 -7.15 -4.36 -5.72
CA ILE A 128 -7.05 -4.08 -4.27
C ILE A 128 -8.43 -3.72 -3.71
N LYS A 129 -9.32 -3.12 -4.51
CA LYS A 129 -10.66 -2.79 -4.05
C LYS A 129 -11.49 -4.04 -3.76
N GLY A 130 -11.46 -5.05 -4.64
CA GLY A 130 -12.22 -6.28 -4.44
C GLY A 130 -11.65 -7.18 -3.33
N LEU A 131 -10.33 -7.18 -3.16
CA LEU A 131 -9.64 -8.04 -2.18
C LEU A 131 -9.55 -7.44 -0.77
N VAL A 132 -9.58 -6.12 -0.64
CA VAL A 132 -9.45 -5.43 0.66
C VAL A 132 -10.73 -4.68 1.06
N PHE A 133 -11.64 -4.38 0.14
CA PHE A 133 -12.80 -3.52 0.42
C PHE A 133 -14.12 -4.00 -0.19
N GLY A 134 -14.15 -5.23 -0.72
CA GLY A 134 -15.36 -5.94 -1.16
C GLY A 134 -16.08 -6.63 -0.01
#